data_AF-A0A7V7KXY5-F1
#
_entry.id   AF-A0A7V7KXY5-F1
#
_cell.length_a   1.000
_cell.length_b   1.000
_cell.length_c   1.000
_cell.angle_alpha   90.00
_cell.angle_beta   90.00
_cell.angle_gamma   90.00
#
_symmetry.space_group_name_H-M   'P 1'
#
loop_
_entity.id
_entity.type
_entity.pdbx_description
1 polymer ?
#
loop_
_entity_poly.entity_id
_entity_poly.type
_entity_poly.pdbx_seq_one_letter_code
_entity_poly.pdbx_strand_id
1 'polypeptide(L)'
;MSKRHPDRPNGDPPNAPEDRHKLRIQHTRDRLLGTMYRLALEKDFRDITVQELLDTAGIARSTFYAHFRDKEDLLVAGYESIGLPTTRTVMVSGAPVAVLDVANWLFTATEQHASLTTAFFNSPSQAIILAHLENILIVQVREHYCRYQIGIAEELSREATVRCFVGALLGLWLWWVRHDYPHNAAEMSTAFDALLNNGVWPANQPARQ
;
A
#
# COMPACT_ATOMS: atom_id res chain seq x y z
N MET A 1 16.47 -17.69 -59.49
CA MET A 1 15.72 -17.89 -58.23
C MET A 1 16.68 -17.65 -57.07
N SER A 2 16.66 -16.43 -56.51
CA SER A 2 17.46 -16.02 -55.36
C SER A 2 16.65 -16.27 -54.08
N LYS A 3 17.10 -17.18 -53.21
CA LYS A 3 16.48 -17.39 -51.89
C LYS A 3 17.19 -16.50 -50.87
N ARG A 4 16.52 -15.40 -50.49
CA ARG A 4 16.89 -14.53 -49.37
C ARG A 4 16.76 -15.32 -48.06
N HIS A 5 17.80 -15.30 -47.24
CA HIS A 5 17.71 -15.68 -45.82
C HIS A 5 16.94 -14.60 -45.06
N PRO A 6 16.06 -14.96 -44.11
CA PRO A 6 15.30 -13.98 -43.34
C PRO A 6 16.17 -13.31 -42.28
N ASP A 7 15.94 -12.00 -42.13
CA ASP A 7 16.46 -11.13 -41.08
C ASP A 7 16.34 -11.78 -39.69
N ARG A 8 17.44 -11.77 -38.94
CA ARG A 8 17.38 -11.93 -37.48
C ARG A 8 16.82 -10.62 -36.90
N PRO A 9 15.84 -10.64 -35.98
CA PRO A 9 15.47 -9.45 -35.26
C PRO A 9 16.64 -9.08 -34.34
N ASN A 10 17.30 -7.97 -34.66
CA ASN A 10 18.31 -7.34 -33.82
C ASN A 10 17.57 -6.64 -32.67
N GLY A 11 17.23 -7.40 -31.62
CA GLY A 11 16.90 -6.83 -30.33
C GLY A 11 18.22 -6.40 -29.69
N ASP A 12 18.46 -5.10 -29.60
CA ASP A 12 19.59 -4.57 -28.84
C ASP A 12 19.59 -5.22 -27.44
N PRO A 13 20.76 -5.64 -26.92
CA PRO A 13 20.82 -6.15 -25.55
C PRO A 13 20.33 -5.06 -24.59
N PRO A 14 19.58 -5.41 -23.54
CA PRO A 14 19.18 -4.45 -22.51
C PRO A 14 20.42 -3.71 -22.00
N ASN A 15 20.27 -2.43 -21.66
CA ASN A 15 21.35 -1.51 -21.29
C ASN A 15 22.08 -2.02 -20.03
N ALA A 16 23.02 -2.95 -20.21
CA ALA A 16 23.46 -3.92 -19.22
C ALA A 16 24.10 -3.37 -17.92
N PRO A 17 24.72 -2.16 -17.88
CA PRO A 17 25.25 -1.59 -16.63
C PRO A 17 24.15 -0.98 -15.74
N GLU A 18 23.20 -0.26 -16.34
CA GLU A 18 22.14 0.46 -15.61
C GLU A 18 21.12 -0.50 -15.01
N ASP A 19 20.75 -1.54 -15.75
CA ASP A 19 19.78 -2.53 -15.29
C ASP A 19 20.34 -3.38 -14.14
N ARG A 20 21.63 -3.74 -14.18
CA ARG A 20 22.30 -4.45 -13.06
C ARG A 20 22.39 -3.60 -11.80
N HIS A 21 22.60 -2.29 -11.95
CA HIS A 21 22.63 -1.39 -10.80
C HIS A 21 21.25 -1.28 -10.13
N LYS A 22 20.19 -1.07 -10.92
CA LYS A 22 18.80 -1.04 -10.43
C LYS A 22 18.40 -2.34 -9.73
N LEU A 23 18.73 -3.48 -10.33
CA LEU A 23 18.46 -4.80 -9.72
C LEU A 23 19.18 -4.97 -8.38
N ARG A 24 20.42 -4.50 -8.26
CA ARG A 24 21.17 -4.57 -6.99
C ARG A 24 20.55 -3.68 -5.91
N ILE A 25 20.07 -2.49 -6.28
CA ILE A 25 19.34 -1.59 -5.37
C ILE A 25 18.09 -2.29 -4.86
N GLN A 26 17.27 -2.84 -5.77
CA GLN A 26 16.03 -3.51 -5.41
C GLN A 26 16.27 -4.71 -4.49
N HIS A 27 17.23 -5.58 -4.84
CA HIS A 27 17.57 -6.74 -4.02
C HIS A 27 18.05 -6.35 -2.61
N THR A 28 18.74 -5.23 -2.48
CA THR A 28 19.16 -4.71 -1.17
C THR A 28 17.96 -4.21 -0.37
N ARG A 29 17.03 -3.50 -1.00
CA ARG A 29 15.77 -3.05 -0.37
C ARG A 29 14.94 -4.25 0.10
N ASP A 30 14.71 -5.23 -0.77
CA ASP A 30 13.90 -6.41 -0.45
C ASP A 30 14.47 -7.20 0.73
N ARG A 31 15.81 -7.34 0.78
CA ARG A 31 16.50 -8.02 1.88
C ARG A 31 16.39 -7.27 3.20
N LEU A 32 16.46 -5.93 3.19
CA LEU A 32 16.24 -5.11 4.39
C LEU A 32 14.78 -5.21 4.86
N LEU A 33 13.82 -5.12 3.95
CA LEU A 33 12.39 -5.25 4.25
C LEU A 33 12.04 -6.61 4.84
N GLY A 34 12.45 -7.70 4.20
CA GLY A 34 12.24 -9.04 4.72
C GLY A 34 12.88 -9.27 6.09
N THR A 35 14.05 -8.66 6.34
CA THR A 35 14.70 -8.74 7.66
C THR A 35 13.92 -7.95 8.72
N MET A 36 13.45 -6.75 8.39
CA MET A 36 12.61 -5.95 9.28
C MET A 36 11.33 -6.70 9.65
N TYR A 37 10.65 -7.31 8.68
CA TYR A 37 9.44 -8.10 8.92
C TYR A 37 9.67 -9.28 9.86
N ARG A 38 10.76 -10.02 9.68
CA ARG A 38 11.10 -11.12 10.58
C ARG A 38 11.37 -10.63 12.00
N LEU A 39 12.16 -9.58 12.17
CA LEU A 39 12.46 -9.03 13.49
C LEU A 39 11.18 -8.48 14.16
N ALA A 40 10.27 -7.87 13.39
CA ALA A 40 9.00 -7.36 13.88
C ALA A 40 8.01 -8.45 14.34
N LEU A 41 8.18 -9.70 13.89
CA LEU A 41 7.41 -10.84 14.41
C LEU A 41 7.98 -11.35 15.74
N GLU A 42 9.24 -11.05 16.05
CA GLU A 42 9.94 -11.53 17.25
C GLU A 42 9.94 -10.50 18.39
N LYS A 43 9.93 -9.20 18.06
CA LYS A 43 9.99 -8.11 19.04
C LYS A 43 9.26 -6.85 18.57
N ASP A 44 9.01 -5.94 19.51
CA ASP A 44 8.39 -4.64 19.20
C ASP A 44 9.29 -3.81 18.27
N PHE A 45 8.66 -3.10 17.31
CA PHE A 45 9.40 -2.31 16.33
C PHE A 45 10.34 -1.26 16.96
N ARG A 46 9.97 -0.66 18.10
CA ARG A 46 10.83 0.30 18.81
C ARG A 46 12.15 -0.31 19.28
N ASP A 47 12.15 -1.59 19.62
CA ASP A 47 13.32 -2.30 20.16
C ASP A 47 14.28 -2.78 19.04
N ILE A 48 13.82 -2.79 17.79
CA ILE A 48 14.67 -3.12 16.63
C ILE A 48 15.65 -1.97 16.40
N THR A 49 16.95 -2.24 16.45
CA THR A 49 17.98 -1.24 16.13
C THR A 49 18.40 -1.34 14.67
N VAL A 50 18.86 -0.22 14.09
CA VAL A 50 19.48 -0.26 12.75
C VAL A 50 20.67 -1.23 12.74
N GLN A 51 21.49 -1.25 13.79
CA GLN A 51 22.65 -2.15 13.84
C GLN A 51 22.23 -3.64 13.79
N GLU A 52 21.24 -4.03 14.61
CA GLU A 52 20.72 -5.40 14.59
C GLU A 52 20.13 -5.78 13.22
N LEU A 53 19.38 -4.86 12.61
CA LEU A 53 18.85 -5.05 11.26
C LEU A 53 19.98 -5.30 10.26
N LEU A 54 21.07 -4.54 10.33
CA LEU A 54 22.22 -4.67 9.43
C LEU A 54 22.97 -5.97 9.63
N ASP A 55 23.21 -6.36 10.89
CA ASP A 55 23.90 -7.60 11.25
C ASP A 55 23.10 -8.81 10.78
N THR A 56 21.78 -8.79 11.01
CA THR A 56 20.86 -9.85 10.59
C THR A 56 20.68 -9.90 9.08
N ALA A 57 20.62 -8.73 8.42
CA ALA A 57 20.49 -8.64 6.98
C ALA A 57 21.83 -8.89 6.27
N GLY A 58 22.98 -8.84 6.95
CA GLY A 58 24.31 -8.91 6.34
C GLY A 58 24.57 -7.77 5.34
N ILE A 59 24.18 -6.55 5.69
CA ILE A 59 24.30 -5.34 4.84
C ILE A 59 25.17 -4.30 5.55
N ALA A 60 26.08 -3.67 4.80
CA ALA A 60 26.93 -2.62 5.35
C ALA A 60 26.12 -1.38 5.73
N ARG A 61 26.50 -0.72 6.83
CA ARG A 61 25.86 0.50 7.32
C ARG A 61 25.80 1.62 6.27
N SER A 62 26.87 1.82 5.52
CA SER A 62 26.90 2.82 4.43
C SER A 62 25.89 2.51 3.33
N THR A 63 25.65 1.23 3.03
CA THR A 63 24.64 0.80 2.06
C THR A 63 23.23 1.10 2.56
N PHE A 64 22.94 0.89 3.85
CA PHE A 64 21.64 1.25 4.41
C PHE A 64 21.37 2.75 4.30
N TYR A 65 22.31 3.60 4.73
CA TYR A 65 22.11 5.05 4.66
C TYR A 65 22.13 5.63 3.24
N ALA A 66 22.56 4.84 2.25
CA ALA A 66 22.38 5.18 0.83
C ALA A 66 20.92 4.96 0.36
N HIS A 67 20.12 4.21 1.10
CA HIS A 67 18.74 3.85 0.75
C HIS A 67 17.69 4.40 1.71
N PHE A 68 18.03 4.52 2.99
CA PHE A 68 17.09 4.83 4.08
C PHE A 68 17.74 5.75 5.10
N ARG A 69 16.98 6.74 5.58
CA ARG A 69 17.46 7.67 6.60
C ARG A 69 17.49 7.03 7.99
N ASP A 70 16.50 6.19 8.27
CA ASP A 70 16.28 5.49 9.53
C ASP A 70 15.40 4.24 9.30
N LYS A 71 15.03 3.54 10.38
CA LYS A 71 14.22 2.32 10.28
C LYS A 71 12.75 2.63 9.99
N GLU A 72 12.29 3.84 10.30
CA GLU A 72 10.95 4.32 9.99
C GLU A 72 10.78 4.56 8.47
N ASP A 73 11.82 5.08 7.81
CA ASP A 73 11.91 5.19 6.35
C ASP A 73 11.81 3.81 5.67
N LEU A 74 12.36 2.78 6.32
CA LEU A 74 12.22 1.38 5.86
C LEU A 74 10.78 0.85 6.04
N LEU A 75 10.05 1.25 7.09
CA LEU A 75 8.64 0.90 7.23
C LEU A 75 7.81 1.50 6.09
N VAL A 76 8.06 2.77 5.75
CA VAL A 76 7.38 3.45 4.63
C VAL A 76 7.63 2.71 3.33
N ALA A 77 8.88 2.34 3.06
CA ALA A 77 9.24 1.54 1.89
C ALA A 77 8.62 0.15 1.88
N GLY A 78 8.34 -0.43 3.05
CA GLY A 78 7.61 -1.69 3.16
C GLY A 78 6.19 -1.57 2.61
N TYR A 79 5.49 -0.49 2.93
CA TYR A 79 4.17 -0.21 2.35
C TYR A 79 4.22 0.02 0.84
N GLU A 80 5.27 0.67 0.32
CA GLU A 80 5.47 0.80 -1.12
C GLU A 80 5.69 -0.56 -1.81
N SER A 81 6.35 -1.50 -1.12
CA SER A 81 6.64 -2.84 -1.67
C SER A 81 5.40 -3.73 -1.79
N ILE A 82 4.37 -3.47 -0.98
CA ILE A 82 3.04 -4.09 -1.11
C ILE A 82 2.38 -3.69 -2.45
N GLY A 83 2.88 -2.61 -3.07
CA GLY A 83 2.39 -2.05 -4.32
C GLY A 83 1.61 -0.77 -4.09
N LEU A 84 1.18 -0.13 -5.18
CA LEU A 84 0.34 1.04 -5.14
C LEU A 84 -1.12 0.66 -5.45
N PRO A 85 -2.10 1.35 -4.85
CA PRO A 85 -3.48 1.16 -5.20
C PRO A 85 -3.70 1.48 -6.69
N THR A 86 -4.42 0.59 -7.37
CA THR A 86 -4.74 0.80 -8.79
C THR A 86 -5.90 1.77 -8.96
N THR A 87 -5.97 2.43 -10.11
CA THR A 87 -7.15 3.22 -10.49
C THR A 87 -8.05 2.38 -11.38
N ARG A 88 -9.34 2.30 -11.04
CA ARG A 88 -10.38 1.66 -11.86
C ARG A 88 -11.39 2.68 -12.35
N THR A 89 -11.99 2.42 -13.50
CA THR A 89 -13.09 3.23 -14.02
C THR A 89 -14.42 2.59 -13.65
N VAL A 90 -15.31 3.37 -13.05
CA VAL A 90 -16.67 2.96 -12.71
C VAL A 90 -17.68 3.87 -13.39
N MET A 91 -18.88 3.36 -13.65
CA MET A 91 -19.97 4.17 -14.19
C MET A 91 -20.82 4.69 -13.04
N VAL A 92 -20.86 6.01 -12.85
CA VAL A 92 -21.73 6.68 -11.88
C VAL A 92 -22.70 7.56 -12.64
N SER A 93 -24.00 7.29 -12.50
CA SER A 93 -25.07 8.03 -13.20
C SER A 93 -24.86 8.13 -14.72
N GLY A 94 -24.28 7.09 -15.33
CA GLY A 94 -24.02 7.04 -16.78
C GLY A 94 -22.74 7.74 -17.24
N ALA A 95 -21.92 8.29 -16.35
CA ALA A 95 -20.62 8.88 -16.66
C ALA A 95 -19.46 8.03 -16.11
N PRO A 96 -18.33 7.90 -16.84
CA PRO A 96 -17.14 7.22 -16.34
C PRO A 96 -16.44 8.08 -15.28
N VAL A 97 -16.18 7.50 -14.11
CA VAL A 97 -15.49 8.13 -12.98
C VAL A 97 -14.28 7.27 -12.61
N ALA A 98 -13.12 7.92 -12.41
CA ALA A 98 -11.90 7.25 -11.96
C ALA A 98 -11.89 7.12 -10.43
N VAL A 99 -11.88 5.88 -9.93
CA VAL A 99 -11.87 5.57 -8.50
C VAL A 99 -10.55 4.89 -8.15
N LEU A 100 -9.93 5.37 -7.07
CA LEU A 100 -8.75 4.74 -6.51
C LEU A 100 -9.19 3.51 -5.70
N ASP A 101 -8.68 2.33 -6.07
CA ASP A 101 -9.05 1.05 -5.44
C ASP A 101 -8.25 0.80 -4.15
N VAL A 102 -8.17 1.84 -3.31
CA VAL A 102 -7.32 1.87 -2.11
C VAL A 102 -7.84 0.98 -0.98
N ALA A 103 -9.17 0.77 -0.91
CA ALA A 103 -9.76 -0.16 0.04
C ALA A 103 -9.35 -1.60 -0.28
N ASN A 104 -9.57 -2.03 -1.52
CA ASN A 104 -9.17 -3.35 -2.00
C ASN A 104 -7.68 -3.61 -1.81
N TRP A 105 -6.84 -2.63 -2.16
CA TRP A 105 -5.41 -2.69 -1.91
C TRP A 105 -5.10 -2.91 -0.42
N LEU A 106 -5.65 -2.09 0.48
CA LEU A 106 -5.39 -2.18 1.92
C LEU A 106 -5.84 -3.51 2.52
N PHE A 107 -7.06 -3.95 2.22
CA PHE A 107 -7.61 -5.18 2.77
C PHE A 107 -6.88 -6.42 2.25
N THR A 108 -6.60 -6.50 0.95
CA THR A 108 -5.86 -7.62 0.35
C THR A 108 -4.43 -7.71 0.87
N ALA A 109 -3.73 -6.57 0.96
CA ALA A 109 -2.40 -6.51 1.53
C ALA A 109 -2.36 -6.99 2.99
N THR A 110 -3.37 -6.59 3.77
CA THR A 110 -3.48 -6.97 5.17
C THR A 110 -3.79 -8.45 5.31
N GLU A 111 -4.67 -9.02 4.48
CA GLU A 111 -4.99 -10.45 4.50
C GLU A 111 -3.76 -11.31 4.17
N GLN A 112 -2.96 -10.89 3.19
CA GLN A 112 -1.70 -11.56 2.83
C GLN A 112 -0.66 -11.53 3.96
N HIS A 113 -0.72 -10.53 4.84
CA HIS A 113 0.25 -10.29 5.90
C HIS A 113 -0.38 -10.23 7.30
N ALA A 114 -1.48 -10.96 7.52
CA ALA A 114 -2.31 -10.85 8.73
C ALA A 114 -1.53 -11.08 10.03
N SER A 115 -0.59 -12.05 10.06
CA SER A 115 0.25 -12.32 11.22
C SER A 115 1.13 -11.13 11.59
N LEU A 116 1.70 -10.43 10.60
CA LEU A 116 2.53 -9.25 10.80
C LEU A 116 1.70 -8.07 11.29
N THR A 117 0.54 -7.84 10.65
CA THR A 117 -0.40 -6.82 11.11
C THR A 117 -0.82 -7.08 12.56
N THR A 118 -1.23 -8.30 12.89
CA THR A 118 -1.61 -8.67 14.27
C THR A 118 -0.48 -8.45 15.26
N ALA A 119 0.75 -8.82 14.91
CA ALA A 119 1.92 -8.57 15.75
C ALA A 119 2.11 -7.08 16.04
N PHE A 120 2.01 -6.22 15.01
CA PHE A 120 2.09 -4.77 15.18
C PHE A 120 0.96 -4.18 16.03
N PHE A 121 -0.26 -4.72 15.90
CA PHE A 121 -1.42 -4.24 16.64
C PHE A 121 -1.38 -4.58 18.14
N ASN A 122 -0.68 -5.65 18.50
CA ASN A 122 -0.46 -6.06 19.88
C ASN A 122 0.82 -5.47 20.48
N SER A 123 1.50 -4.58 19.75
CA SER A 123 2.77 -3.98 20.15
C SER A 123 2.58 -2.51 20.53
N PRO A 124 3.39 -1.93 21.44
CA PRO A 124 3.27 -0.52 21.76
C PRO A 124 3.70 0.42 20.61
N SER A 125 4.30 -0.12 19.54
CA SER A 125 4.60 0.61 18.30
C SER A 125 3.37 0.84 17.41
N GLN A 126 2.21 0.27 17.75
CA GLN A 126 0.95 0.42 17.00
C GLN A 126 0.68 1.86 16.55
N ALA A 127 0.82 2.83 17.45
CA ALA A 127 0.50 4.24 17.15
C ALA A 127 1.41 4.82 16.04
N ILE A 128 2.69 4.46 16.06
CA ILE A 128 3.67 4.91 15.05
C ILE A 128 3.30 4.32 13.70
N ILE A 129 3.05 3.01 13.66
CA ILE A 129 2.74 2.27 12.43
C ILE A 129 1.43 2.75 11.82
N LEU A 130 0.41 2.98 12.65
CA LEU A 130 -0.89 3.51 12.22
C LEU A 130 -0.77 4.93 11.65
N ALA A 131 0.01 5.81 12.29
CA ALA A 131 0.25 7.15 11.80
C ALA A 131 0.97 7.16 10.43
N HIS A 132 1.92 6.23 10.23
CA HIS A 132 2.57 6.08 8.92
C HIS A 132 1.59 5.60 7.85
N LEU A 133 0.78 4.58 8.16
CA LEU A 133 -0.24 4.08 7.24
C LEU A 133 -1.24 5.18 6.87
N GLU A 134 -1.72 5.94 7.86
CA GLU A 134 -2.63 7.07 7.64
C GLU A 134 -2.03 8.11 6.69
N ASN A 135 -0.78 8.51 6.92
CA ASN A 135 -0.11 9.49 6.07
C ASN A 135 0.03 8.99 4.62
N ILE A 136 0.38 7.72 4.42
CA ILE A 136 0.47 7.12 3.09
C ILE A 136 -0.90 7.17 2.40
N LEU A 137 -1.95 6.74 3.08
CA LEU A 137 -3.32 6.76 2.54
C LEU A 137 -3.76 8.20 2.19
N ILE A 138 -3.47 9.19 3.04
CA ILE A 138 -3.77 10.60 2.77
C ILE A 138 -3.05 11.08 1.52
N VAL A 139 -1.76 10.77 1.36
CA VAL A 139 -0.97 11.17 0.19
C VAL A 139 -1.54 10.55 -1.08
N GLN A 140 -1.80 9.23 -1.07
CA GLN A 140 -2.33 8.49 -2.23
C GLN A 140 -3.70 9.01 -2.66
N VAL A 141 -4.64 9.17 -1.72
CA VAL A 141 -6.00 9.66 -2.01
C VAL A 141 -5.96 11.10 -2.50
N ARG A 142 -5.15 11.97 -1.88
CA ARG A 142 -4.97 13.36 -2.31
C ARG A 142 -4.42 13.44 -3.73
N GLU A 143 -3.36 12.68 -4.02
CA GLU A 143 -2.74 12.69 -5.35
C GLU A 143 -3.74 12.25 -6.43
N HIS A 144 -4.52 11.20 -6.15
CA HIS A 144 -5.59 10.74 -7.04
C HIS A 144 -6.63 11.83 -7.29
N TYR A 145 -7.12 12.48 -6.24
CA TYR A 145 -8.15 13.52 -6.35
C TYR A 145 -7.64 14.73 -7.15
N CYS A 146 -6.39 15.14 -6.89
CA CYS A 146 -5.74 16.19 -7.68
C CYS A 146 -5.56 15.81 -9.14
N ARG A 147 -5.13 14.58 -9.45
CA ARG A 147 -4.89 14.09 -10.81
C ARG A 147 -6.17 14.06 -11.65
N TYR A 148 -7.28 13.62 -11.07
CA TYR A 148 -8.56 13.47 -11.77
C TYR A 148 -9.53 14.64 -11.56
N GLN A 149 -9.07 15.72 -10.90
CA GLN A 149 -9.89 16.90 -10.57
C GLN A 149 -11.18 16.52 -9.81
N ILE A 150 -11.10 15.48 -8.99
CA ILE A 150 -12.22 14.98 -8.17
C ILE A 150 -12.24 15.81 -6.89
N GLY A 151 -13.21 16.71 -6.75
CA GLY A 151 -13.38 17.49 -5.51
C GLY A 151 -14.02 18.86 -5.70
N ILE A 152 -14.29 19.49 -4.57
CA ILE A 152 -14.94 20.81 -4.46
C ILE A 152 -13.89 21.90 -4.70
N ALA A 153 -14.30 23.05 -5.25
CA ALA A 153 -13.39 24.13 -5.64
C ALA A 153 -12.57 24.71 -4.47
N GLU A 154 -13.07 24.57 -3.24
CA GLU A 154 -12.47 25.13 -2.03
C GLU A 154 -11.46 24.18 -1.36
N GLU A 155 -10.28 24.70 -1.02
CA GLU A 155 -9.14 23.93 -0.48
C GLU A 155 -9.46 23.19 0.81
N LEU A 156 -10.12 23.87 1.77
CA LEU A 156 -10.53 23.28 3.04
C LEU A 156 -11.48 22.09 2.85
N SER A 157 -12.38 22.19 1.88
CA SER A 157 -13.38 21.17 1.61
C SER A 157 -12.77 19.92 0.96
N ARG A 158 -11.81 20.11 0.07
CA ARG A 158 -11.03 19.01 -0.51
C ARG A 158 -10.24 18.26 0.56
N GLU A 159 -9.57 19.00 1.43
CA GLU A 159 -8.77 18.44 2.51
C GLU A 159 -9.64 17.66 3.52
N ALA A 160 -10.79 18.21 3.90
CA ALA A 160 -11.76 17.54 4.75
C ALA A 160 -12.27 16.25 4.10
N THR A 161 -12.54 16.26 2.79
CA THR A 161 -12.99 15.08 2.04
C THR A 161 -11.95 13.96 2.09
N VAL A 162 -10.67 14.27 1.83
CA VAL A 162 -9.58 13.28 1.89
C VAL A 162 -9.47 12.69 3.29
N ARG A 163 -9.47 13.53 4.33
CA ARG A 163 -9.38 13.05 5.73
C ARG A 163 -10.59 12.21 6.15
N CYS A 164 -11.80 12.59 5.76
CA CYS A 164 -13.01 11.80 6.07
C CYS A 164 -12.96 10.44 5.39
N PHE A 165 -12.56 10.39 4.12
CA PHE A 165 -12.41 9.14 3.38
C PHE A 165 -11.38 8.21 4.04
N VAL A 166 -10.17 8.72 4.32
CA VAL A 166 -9.11 7.92 4.95
C VAL A 166 -9.50 7.51 6.37
N GLY A 167 -10.12 8.39 7.14
CA GLY A 167 -10.60 8.10 8.48
C GLY A 167 -11.67 6.99 8.49
N ALA A 168 -12.62 7.02 7.55
CA ALA A 168 -13.61 5.96 7.40
C ALA A 168 -12.96 4.62 7.02
N LEU A 169 -11.98 4.63 6.11
CA LEU A 169 -11.25 3.43 5.69
C LEU A 169 -10.48 2.81 6.86
N LEU A 170 -9.70 3.63 7.56
CA LEU A 170 -8.93 3.20 8.72
C LEU A 170 -9.84 2.74 9.86
N GLY A 171 -10.99 3.38 10.07
CA GLY A 171 -11.96 2.95 11.08
C GLY A 171 -12.48 1.54 10.82
N LEU A 172 -12.89 1.25 9.59
CA LEU A 172 -13.36 -0.08 9.19
C LEU A 172 -12.23 -1.12 9.25
N TRP A 173 -11.05 -0.77 8.73
CA TRP A 173 -9.89 -1.65 8.75
C TRP A 173 -9.43 -1.97 10.18
N LEU A 174 -9.40 -0.97 11.07
CA LEU A 174 -9.05 -1.15 12.48
C LEU A 174 -10.04 -2.06 13.19
N TRP A 175 -11.33 -1.91 12.91
CA TRP A 175 -12.35 -2.81 13.44
C TRP A 175 -12.10 -4.24 12.97
N TRP A 176 -11.85 -4.45 11.68
CA TRP A 176 -11.60 -5.76 11.09
C TRP A 176 -10.38 -6.47 11.71
N VAL A 177 -9.26 -5.76 11.86
CA VAL A 177 -8.04 -6.28 12.50
C VAL A 177 -8.29 -6.63 13.98
N ARG A 178 -9.00 -5.77 14.73
CA ARG A 178 -9.26 -5.99 16.17
C ARG A 178 -10.22 -7.14 16.47
N HIS A 179 -11.00 -7.58 15.49
CA HIS A 179 -11.99 -8.65 15.65
C HIS A 179 -11.54 -9.95 14.97
N ASP A 180 -10.23 -10.13 14.79
CA ASP A 180 -9.63 -11.36 14.23
C ASP A 180 -10.13 -11.68 12.81
N TYR A 181 -10.22 -10.66 11.97
CA TYR A 181 -10.53 -10.80 10.53
C TYR A 181 -11.82 -11.58 10.26
N PRO A 182 -13.00 -11.13 10.73
CA PRO A 182 -14.26 -11.90 10.69
C PRO A 182 -14.78 -12.19 9.26
N HIS A 183 -14.24 -11.50 8.26
CA HIS A 183 -14.62 -11.56 6.85
C HIS A 183 -13.36 -11.54 5.99
N ASN A 184 -13.44 -12.00 4.73
CA ASN A 184 -12.30 -11.91 3.82
C ASN A 184 -12.11 -10.47 3.26
N ALA A 185 -10.94 -10.20 2.68
CA ALA A 185 -10.58 -8.88 2.16
C ALA A 185 -11.56 -8.33 1.11
N ALA A 186 -12.09 -9.20 0.24
CA ALA A 186 -13.00 -8.81 -0.83
C ALA A 186 -14.38 -8.37 -0.27
N GLU A 187 -14.87 -9.04 0.76
CA GLU A 187 -16.10 -8.66 1.47
C GLU A 187 -15.96 -7.29 2.12
N MET A 188 -14.84 -7.04 2.82
CA MET A 188 -14.57 -5.77 3.49
C MET A 188 -14.45 -4.60 2.50
N SER A 189 -13.80 -4.84 1.36
CA SER A 189 -13.64 -3.85 0.31
C SER A 189 -14.97 -3.51 -0.36
N THR A 190 -15.78 -4.52 -0.63
CA THR A 190 -17.14 -4.35 -1.17
C THR A 190 -18.02 -3.57 -0.21
N ALA A 191 -17.96 -3.86 1.10
CA ALA A 191 -18.71 -3.15 2.12
C ALA A 191 -18.32 -1.66 2.18
N PHE A 192 -17.02 -1.36 2.09
CA PHE A 192 -16.52 0.02 2.05
C PHE A 192 -16.96 0.77 0.78
N ASP A 193 -16.85 0.13 -0.38
CA ASP A 193 -17.26 0.71 -1.66
C ASP A 193 -18.77 0.97 -1.74
N ALA A 194 -19.59 0.07 -1.18
CA ALA A 194 -21.03 0.25 -1.12
C ALA A 194 -21.41 1.52 -0.33
N LEU A 195 -20.67 1.81 0.75
CA LEU A 195 -20.88 2.99 1.60
C LEU A 195 -20.47 4.29 0.91
N LEU A 196 -19.30 4.33 0.27
CA LEU A 196 -18.68 5.59 -0.18
C LEU A 196 -18.81 5.86 -1.68
N ASN A 197 -18.75 4.82 -2.52
CA ASN A 197 -18.70 4.98 -3.97
C ASN A 197 -20.06 4.82 -4.64
N ASN A 198 -20.94 3.97 -4.08
CA ASN A 198 -22.28 3.78 -4.63
C ASN A 198 -23.36 4.59 -3.90
N GLY A 199 -23.06 5.17 -2.73
CA GLY A 199 -23.97 6.03 -1.96
C GLY A 199 -25.26 5.36 -1.51
N VAL A 200 -25.36 4.02 -1.59
CA VAL A 200 -26.59 3.27 -1.36
C VAL A 200 -26.75 2.87 0.10
N TRP A 201 -26.20 3.62 1.07
CA TRP A 201 -26.29 3.23 2.49
C TRP A 201 -27.31 4.05 3.30
N PRO A 202 -28.24 3.40 4.03
CA PRO A 202 -28.45 1.95 4.05
C PRO A 202 -29.07 1.48 2.72
N ALA A 203 -28.65 0.30 2.27
CA ALA A 203 -29.31 -0.33 1.14
C ALA A 203 -30.75 -0.53 1.57
N ASN A 204 -31.72 -0.12 0.74
CA ASN A 204 -33.13 -0.39 0.99
C ASN A 204 -33.29 -1.91 1.20
N GLN A 205 -33.25 -2.35 2.45
CA GLN A 205 -33.69 -3.68 2.81
C GLN A 205 -35.21 -3.61 2.67
N PRO A 206 -35.86 -4.40 1.79
CA PRO A 206 -37.28 -4.59 1.93
C PRO A 206 -37.49 -5.14 3.34
N ALA A 207 -38.29 -4.43 4.14
CA ALA A 207 -38.67 -4.85 5.46
C ALA A 207 -39.14 -6.31 5.36
N ARG A 208 -38.50 -7.21 6.10
CA ARG A 208 -39.06 -8.56 6.27
C ARG A 208 -40.40 -8.38 7.00
N GLN A 209 -41.49 -8.57 6.27
CA GLN A 209 -42.79 -8.96 6.79
C GLN A 209 -43.22 -10.23 6.05
#